data_AF-A0A1F3KE60-F1
#
_entry.id   AF-A0A1F3KE60-F1
#
_cell.length_a   1.000
_cell.length_b   1.000
_cell.length_c   1.000
_cell.angle_alpha   90.00
_cell.angle_beta   90.00
_cell.angle_gamma   90.00
#
_symmetry.space_group_name_H-M   'P 1'
#
loop_
_entity.id
_entity.type
_entity.pdbx_description
1 polymer ?
#
loop_
_entity_poly.entity_id
_entity_poly.type
_entity_poly.pdbx_seq_one_letter_code
_entity_poly.pdbx_strand_id
1 'polypeptide(L)'
;MSLKRIIFIVLFFALCYFIIRTSSLIYYEYKADKEIKKNIGEGNWAVRYKIFINESVKSGATIFLGNSHTEIFDLSCFVDTLIVNRGISGDVTEGVLKRLPEIYRFNPKKIFIEIGVNDIFIKVPLNRIVSNYNKIIANIRKNCPDTKIFIQSIFPTDNKSVNKKILQFNSELKDICQKKFCTYINLYDLFEKEKTINPGLTTDGLHLNDKGYEIWGKTISGYVLN
;
A
#
# COMPACT_ATOMS: atom_id res chain seq x y z
N MET A 1 -40.44 24.28 -28.14
CA MET A 1 -39.03 24.08 -28.53
C MET A 1 -38.94 22.85 -29.41
N SER A 2 -38.23 22.87 -30.54
CA SER A 2 -38.19 21.69 -31.43
C SER A 2 -37.41 20.53 -30.81
N LEU A 3 -37.81 19.29 -31.10
CA LEU A 3 -37.14 18.08 -30.61
C LEU A 3 -35.63 18.10 -30.93
N LYS A 4 -35.25 18.57 -32.12
CA LYS A 4 -33.84 18.76 -32.51
C LYS A 4 -33.07 19.69 -31.57
N ARG A 5 -33.71 20.78 -31.11
CA ARG A 5 -33.11 21.75 -30.18
C ARG A 5 -32.97 21.17 -28.77
N ILE A 6 -33.91 20.34 -28.32
CA ILE A 6 -33.80 19.62 -27.04
C ILE A 6 -32.62 18.63 -27.09
N ILE A 7 -32.53 17.81 -28.15
CA ILE A 7 -31.45 16.82 -28.31
C ILE A 7 -30.08 17.52 -28.31
N PHE A 8 -29.95 18.61 -29.06
CA PHE A 8 -28.70 19.39 -29.11
C PHE A 8 -28.27 19.90 -27.73
N ILE A 9 -29.21 20.44 -26.95
CA ILE A 9 -28.93 20.95 -25.60
C ILE A 9 -28.48 19.81 -24.67
N VAL A 10 -29.16 18.65 -24.70
CA VAL A 10 -28.79 17.48 -23.88
C VAL A 10 -27.39 16.97 -24.23
N LEU A 11 -27.09 16.84 -25.54
CA LEU A 11 -25.77 16.40 -25.99
C LEU A 11 -24.68 17.40 -25.62
N PHE A 12 -24.95 18.70 -25.72
CA PHE A 12 -24.02 19.75 -25.31
C PHE A 12 -23.69 19.67 -23.82
N PHE A 13 -24.69 19.52 -22.95
CA PHE A 13 -24.45 19.38 -21.51
C PHE A 13 -23.77 18.06 -21.16
N ALA A 14 -24.11 16.95 -21.84
CA ALA A 14 -23.42 15.67 -21.65
C ALA A 14 -21.93 15.77 -22.03
N LEU A 15 -21.62 16.44 -23.15
CA LEU A 15 -20.25 16.70 -23.58
C LEU A 15 -19.50 17.61 -22.60
N CYS A 16 -20.13 18.71 -22.15
CA CYS A 16 -19.54 19.60 -21.14
C CYS A 16 -19.25 18.85 -19.84
N TYR A 17 -20.19 18.05 -19.36
CA TYR A 17 -20.00 17.22 -18.17
C TYR A 17 -18.85 16.22 -18.35
N PHE A 18 -18.78 15.57 -19.52
CA PHE A 18 -17.68 14.66 -19.86
C PHE A 18 -16.33 15.37 -19.86
N ILE A 19 -16.22 16.55 -20.48
CA ILE A 19 -14.99 17.35 -20.51
C ILE A 19 -14.58 17.77 -19.09
N ILE A 20 -15.52 18.28 -18.28
CA ILE A 20 -15.22 18.68 -16.90
C ILE A 20 -14.72 17.48 -16.08
N ARG A 21 -15.34 16.32 -16.24
CA ARG A 21 -14.92 15.08 -15.56
C ARG A 21 -13.53 14.63 -15.99
N THR A 22 -13.22 14.63 -17.28
CA THR A 22 -11.90 14.21 -17.78
C THR A 22 -10.81 15.20 -17.36
N SER A 23 -11.05 16.50 -17.46
CA SER A 23 -10.11 17.52 -16.98
C SER A 23 -9.84 17.41 -15.47
N SER A 24 -10.87 17.12 -14.68
CA SER A 24 -10.72 16.87 -13.23
C SER A 24 -9.83 15.65 -12.95
N LEU A 25 -10.03 14.54 -13.65
CA LEU A 25 -9.20 13.34 -13.51
C LEU A 25 -7.74 13.60 -13.88
N ILE A 26 -7.49 14.27 -15.01
CA ILE A 26 -6.14 14.65 -15.46
C ILE A 26 -5.44 15.52 -14.41
N TYR A 27 -6.16 16.48 -13.83
CA TYR A 27 -5.61 17.34 -12.78
C TYR A 27 -5.19 16.55 -11.53
N TYR A 28 -6.01 15.60 -11.09
CA TYR A 28 -5.69 14.75 -9.93
C TYR A 28 -4.53 13.80 -10.21
N GLU A 29 -4.44 13.20 -11.41
CA GLU A 29 -3.28 12.39 -11.83
C GLU A 29 -1.99 13.22 -11.85
N TYR A 30 -2.03 14.42 -12.45
CA TYR A 30 -0.88 15.32 -12.48
C TYR A 30 -0.40 15.69 -11.07
N LYS A 31 -1.33 16.02 -10.17
CA LYS A 31 -0.99 16.37 -8.78
C LYS A 31 -0.41 15.17 -8.03
N ALA A 32 -1.00 13.98 -8.19
CA ALA A 32 -0.49 12.75 -7.62
C ALA A 32 0.94 12.46 -8.11
N ASP A 33 1.21 12.57 -9.42
CA ASP A 33 2.55 12.38 -9.98
C ASP A 33 3.59 13.32 -9.38
N LYS A 34 3.22 14.58 -9.14
CA LYS A 34 4.12 15.56 -8.52
C LYS A 34 4.47 15.17 -7.08
N GLU A 35 3.49 14.74 -6.29
CA GLU A 35 3.73 14.28 -4.90
C GLU A 35 4.50 12.95 -4.87
N ILE A 36 4.17 12.01 -5.76
CA ILE A 36 4.89 10.73 -5.90
C ILE A 36 6.37 10.98 -6.21
N LYS A 37 6.68 11.89 -7.13
CA LYS A 37 8.06 12.25 -7.48
C LYS A 37 8.81 12.86 -6.30
N LYS A 38 8.13 13.64 -5.46
CA LYS A 38 8.73 14.20 -4.23
C LYS A 38 9.06 13.11 -3.20
N ASN A 39 8.23 12.07 -3.13
CA ASN A 39 8.39 10.98 -2.16
C ASN A 39 9.34 9.86 -2.63
N ILE A 40 9.75 9.85 -3.90
CA ILE A 40 10.60 8.79 -4.47
C ILE A 40 11.89 9.37 -5.04
N GLY A 41 13.03 8.79 -4.65
CA GLY A 41 14.34 9.10 -5.24
C GLY A 41 15.12 10.19 -4.51
N GLU A 42 14.49 10.86 -3.54
CA GLU A 42 15.13 11.87 -2.68
C GLU A 42 14.79 11.63 -1.19
N GLY A 43 15.38 12.41 -0.29
CA GLY A 43 15.07 12.40 1.14
C GLY A 43 15.24 11.02 1.80
N ASN A 44 14.32 10.68 2.71
CA ASN A 44 14.34 9.40 3.43
C ASN A 44 14.30 8.19 2.47
N TRP A 45 13.58 8.30 1.37
CA TRP A 45 13.49 7.22 0.38
C TRP A 45 14.86 6.88 -0.19
N ALA A 46 15.62 7.88 -0.65
CA ALA A 46 16.96 7.67 -1.19
C ALA A 46 17.93 7.10 -0.15
N VAL A 47 17.86 7.60 1.09
CA VAL A 47 18.71 7.13 2.19
C VAL A 47 18.43 5.66 2.51
N ARG A 48 17.16 5.31 2.74
CA ARG A 48 16.75 3.93 3.06
C ARG A 48 17.04 2.99 1.90
N TYR A 49 16.72 3.38 0.67
CA TYR A 49 17.03 2.57 -0.51
C TYR A 49 18.54 2.32 -0.65
N LYS A 50 19.39 3.33 -0.40
CA LYS A 50 20.84 3.17 -0.40
C LYS A 50 21.31 2.19 0.68
N ILE A 51 20.72 2.21 1.87
CA ILE A 51 21.00 1.21 2.91
C ILE A 51 20.61 -0.18 2.40
N PHE A 52 19.41 -0.33 1.86
CA PHE A 52 18.90 -1.63 1.40
C PHE A 52 19.76 -2.28 0.33
N ILE A 53 20.25 -1.53 -0.66
CA ILE A 53 21.08 -2.08 -1.74
C ILE A 53 22.49 -2.48 -1.26
N ASN A 54 23.00 -1.85 -0.20
CA ASN A 54 24.32 -2.13 0.37
C ASN A 54 24.28 -3.16 1.51
N GLU A 55 23.11 -3.42 2.09
CA GLU A 55 22.94 -4.45 3.10
C GLU A 55 23.13 -5.84 2.47
N SER A 56 23.94 -6.67 3.13
CA SER A 56 24.09 -8.08 2.78
C SER A 56 23.11 -8.91 3.60
N VAL A 57 22.20 -9.59 2.91
CA VAL A 57 21.19 -10.44 3.54
C VAL A 57 21.33 -11.85 2.95
N LYS A 58 21.26 -12.86 3.81
CA LYS A 58 21.25 -14.26 3.39
C LYS A 58 20.01 -14.59 2.54
N SER A 59 20.17 -15.49 1.59
CA SER A 59 19.05 -15.98 0.78
C SER A 59 17.97 -16.65 1.66
N GLY A 60 16.70 -16.55 1.25
CA GLY A 60 15.57 -17.18 1.94
C GLY A 60 15.00 -16.39 3.11
N ALA A 61 15.28 -15.09 3.19
CA ALA A 61 14.73 -14.20 4.21
C ALA A 61 13.21 -14.04 4.11
N THR A 62 12.57 -13.74 5.24
CA THR A 62 11.21 -13.19 5.32
C THR A 62 11.32 -11.66 5.26
N ILE A 63 10.60 -11.04 4.32
CA ILE A 63 10.72 -9.61 4.08
C ILE A 63 9.43 -8.90 4.47
N PHE A 64 9.57 -7.80 5.20
CA PHE A 64 8.50 -6.87 5.48
C PHE A 64 8.65 -5.64 4.58
N LEU A 65 7.74 -5.47 3.63
CA LEU A 65 7.80 -4.46 2.59
C LEU A 65 6.67 -3.44 2.77
N GLY A 66 7.00 -2.16 2.93
CA GLY A 66 5.96 -1.14 3.12
C GLY A 66 6.44 0.28 3.35
N ASN A 67 5.60 1.03 4.06
CA ASN A 67 5.78 2.46 4.35
C ASN A 67 6.38 2.69 5.77
N SER A 68 6.03 3.80 6.43
CA SER A 68 6.45 4.14 7.80
C SER A 68 6.00 3.11 8.83
N HIS A 69 4.79 2.55 8.70
CA HIS A 69 4.32 1.48 9.57
C HIS A 69 5.32 0.33 9.62
N THR A 70 5.78 -0.10 8.45
CA THR A 70 6.80 -1.13 8.34
C THR A 70 8.16 -0.64 8.80
N GLU A 71 8.57 0.59 8.47
CA GLU A 71 9.90 1.12 8.85
C GLU A 71 10.10 1.13 10.37
N ILE A 72 9.06 1.51 11.12
CA ILE A 72 9.07 1.64 12.58
C ILE A 72 8.88 0.28 13.28
N PHE A 73 8.37 -0.73 12.56
CA PHE A 73 8.12 -2.04 13.17
C PHE A 73 9.42 -2.71 13.61
N ASP A 74 9.60 -2.83 14.92
CA ASP A 74 10.64 -3.67 15.51
C ASP A 74 10.30 -5.16 15.33
N LEU A 75 11.00 -5.77 14.38
CA LEU A 75 10.84 -7.18 14.01
C LEU A 75 11.67 -8.12 14.90
N SER A 76 12.41 -7.61 15.88
CA SER A 76 13.21 -8.43 16.82
C SER A 76 12.36 -9.40 17.65
N CYS A 77 11.05 -9.13 17.78
CA CYS A 77 10.09 -10.01 18.43
C CYS A 77 9.94 -11.38 17.74
N PHE A 78 10.34 -11.52 16.48
CA PHE A 78 10.34 -12.78 15.74
C PHE A 78 11.72 -13.45 15.81
N VAL A 79 11.98 -14.11 16.93
CA VAL A 79 13.26 -14.81 17.19
C VAL A 79 13.52 -15.93 16.17
N ASP A 80 14.81 -16.25 15.98
CA ASP A 80 15.31 -17.35 15.15
C ASP A 80 14.86 -17.36 13.68
N THR A 81 14.34 -16.22 13.19
CA THR A 81 13.90 -16.06 11.81
C THR A 81 14.78 -15.04 11.10
N LEU A 82 15.27 -15.38 9.91
CA LEU A 82 15.93 -14.42 9.05
C LEU A 82 14.89 -13.43 8.50
N ILE A 83 14.75 -12.28 9.15
CA ILE A 83 13.78 -11.25 8.81
C ILE A 83 14.47 -9.97 8.41
N VAL A 84 13.88 -9.28 7.44
CA VAL A 84 14.43 -8.06 6.87
C VAL A 84 13.34 -7.00 6.75
N ASN A 85 13.62 -5.83 7.32
CA ASN A 85 12.76 -4.67 7.23
C ASN A 85 13.06 -3.88 5.95
N ARG A 86 12.05 -3.72 5.09
CA ARG A 86 12.05 -2.94 3.85
C ARG A 86 10.95 -1.88 3.85
N GLY A 87 10.69 -1.31 5.03
CA GLY A 87 9.85 -0.14 5.22
C GLY A 87 10.58 1.16 4.90
N ILE A 88 9.91 2.06 4.18
CA ILE A 88 10.37 3.42 3.92
C ILE A 88 9.26 4.41 4.31
N SER A 89 9.52 5.28 5.28
CA SER A 89 8.56 6.32 5.68
C SER A 89 8.20 7.24 4.50
N GLY A 90 6.90 7.44 4.29
CA GLY A 90 6.35 8.22 3.16
C GLY A 90 6.22 7.46 1.83
N ASP A 91 6.66 6.20 1.76
CA ASP A 91 6.63 5.43 0.51
C ASP A 91 5.20 5.16 0.02
N VAL A 92 5.09 4.98 -1.29
CA VAL A 92 3.84 4.76 -2.03
C VAL A 92 3.96 3.48 -2.87
N THR A 93 2.85 3.00 -3.42
CA THR A 93 2.86 1.77 -4.24
C THR A 93 3.80 1.85 -5.44
N GLU A 94 3.96 3.03 -6.04
CA GLU A 94 4.92 3.27 -7.13
C GLU A 94 6.38 3.24 -6.66
N GLY A 95 6.66 3.71 -5.44
CA GLY A 95 8.01 3.67 -4.87
C GLY A 95 8.43 2.24 -4.54
N VAL A 96 7.51 1.44 -3.99
CA VAL A 96 7.68 -0.01 -3.84
C VAL A 96 8.00 -0.68 -5.17
N LEU A 97 7.26 -0.37 -6.25
CA LEU A 97 7.54 -0.92 -7.58
C LEU A 97 8.96 -0.61 -8.06
N LYS A 98 9.43 0.64 -7.87
CA LYS A 98 10.77 1.07 -8.27
C LYS A 98 11.88 0.35 -7.53
N ARG A 99 11.71 0.08 -6.24
CA ARG A 99 12.72 -0.61 -5.43
C ARG A 99 12.58 -2.13 -5.41
N LEU A 100 11.51 -2.69 -5.96
CA LEU A 100 11.27 -4.13 -5.98
C LEU A 100 12.44 -4.99 -6.53
N PRO A 101 13.24 -4.54 -7.52
CA PRO A 101 14.41 -5.30 -7.98
C PRO A 101 15.44 -5.66 -6.90
N GLU A 102 15.62 -4.83 -5.88
CA GLU A 102 16.57 -5.14 -4.79
C GLU A 102 16.10 -6.32 -3.93
N ILE A 103 14.79 -6.58 -3.90
CA ILE A 103 14.17 -7.65 -3.12
C ILE A 103 14.50 -9.02 -3.72
N TYR A 104 14.58 -9.11 -5.06
CA TYR A 104 14.71 -10.39 -5.75
C TYR A 104 16.01 -11.11 -5.44
N ARG A 105 17.09 -10.36 -5.17
CA ARG A 105 18.41 -10.90 -4.89
C ARG A 105 18.45 -11.76 -3.61
N PHE A 106 17.44 -11.64 -2.75
CA PHE A 106 17.33 -12.40 -1.51
C PHE A 106 16.58 -13.73 -1.68
N ASN A 107 15.99 -14.02 -2.84
CA ASN A 107 15.10 -15.16 -3.07
C ASN A 107 14.19 -15.46 -1.85
N PRO A 108 13.34 -14.50 -1.45
CA PRO A 108 12.67 -14.56 -0.16
C PRO A 108 11.72 -15.73 -0.04
N LYS A 109 11.68 -16.36 1.13
CA LYS A 109 10.67 -17.39 1.43
C LYS A 109 9.28 -16.77 1.56
N LYS A 110 9.22 -15.57 2.16
CA LYS A 110 7.97 -14.86 2.46
C LYS A 110 8.14 -13.37 2.24
N ILE A 111 7.09 -12.71 1.75
CA ILE A 111 7.00 -11.25 1.71
C ILE A 111 5.66 -10.83 2.32
N PHE A 112 5.70 -9.94 3.31
CA PHE A 112 4.56 -9.26 3.91
C PHE A 112 4.48 -7.84 3.36
N ILE A 113 3.35 -7.46 2.79
CA ILE A 113 3.15 -6.18 2.10
C ILE A 113 2.05 -5.37 2.79
N GLU A 114 2.39 -4.19 3.30
CA GLU A 114 1.46 -3.17 3.82
C GLU A 114 1.87 -1.82 3.18
N ILE A 115 1.13 -1.37 2.16
CA ILE A 115 1.45 -0.15 1.41
C ILE A 115 0.19 0.43 0.75
N GLY A 116 0.06 1.76 0.70
CA GLY A 116 -1.05 2.41 -0.01
C GLY A 116 -1.73 3.51 0.79
N VAL A 117 -1.53 3.58 2.10
CA VAL A 117 -2.10 4.67 2.90
C VAL A 117 -1.63 6.05 2.41
N ASN A 118 -0.34 6.18 2.08
CA ASN A 118 0.23 7.42 1.53
C ASN A 118 -0.33 7.76 0.15
N ASP A 119 -0.53 6.76 -0.72
CA ASP A 119 -1.20 6.94 -2.01
C ASP A 119 -2.60 7.54 -1.82
N ILE A 120 -3.36 7.06 -0.83
CA ILE A 120 -4.70 7.57 -0.52
C ILE A 120 -4.64 9.02 0.00
N PHE A 121 -3.67 9.35 0.87
CA PHE A 121 -3.49 10.71 1.40
C PHE A 121 -3.14 11.73 0.31
N ILE A 122 -2.25 11.37 -0.63
CA ILE A 122 -1.90 12.23 -1.77
C ILE A 122 -2.91 12.12 -2.93
N LYS A 123 -4.02 11.39 -2.72
CA LYS A 123 -5.17 11.26 -3.63
C LYS A 123 -4.83 10.58 -4.97
N VAL A 124 -3.92 9.62 -4.97
CA VAL A 124 -3.73 8.72 -6.12
C VAL A 124 -5.05 8.00 -6.43
N PRO A 125 -5.46 7.91 -7.71
CA PRO A 125 -6.66 7.16 -8.09
C PRO A 125 -6.59 5.68 -7.66
N LEU A 126 -7.66 5.17 -7.06
CA LEU A 126 -7.69 3.82 -6.48
C LEU A 126 -7.33 2.72 -7.49
N ASN A 127 -7.81 2.84 -8.73
CA ASN A 127 -7.49 1.92 -9.82
C ASN A 127 -5.97 1.89 -10.13
N ARG A 128 -5.26 3.00 -9.97
CA ARG A 128 -3.80 3.07 -10.13
C ARG A 128 -3.08 2.34 -8.99
N ILE A 129 -3.55 2.53 -7.74
CA ILE A 129 -3.02 1.81 -6.57
C ILE A 129 -3.21 0.29 -6.74
N VAL A 130 -4.42 -0.14 -7.15
CA VAL A 130 -4.76 -1.54 -7.45
C VAL A 130 -3.92 -2.09 -8.62
N SER A 131 -3.72 -1.30 -9.67
CA SER A 131 -2.85 -1.67 -10.80
C SER A 131 -1.40 -1.87 -10.33
N ASN A 132 -0.90 -1.01 -9.45
CA ASN A 132 0.44 -1.15 -8.89
C ASN A 132 0.58 -2.43 -8.06
N TYR A 133 -0.40 -2.77 -7.22
CA TYR A 133 -0.42 -4.06 -6.50
C TYR A 133 -0.38 -5.26 -7.45
N ASN A 134 -1.16 -5.23 -8.53
CA ASN A 134 -1.12 -6.27 -9.55
C ASN A 134 0.27 -6.44 -10.16
N LYS A 135 0.96 -5.32 -10.45
CA LYS A 135 2.34 -5.32 -10.97
C LYS A 135 3.33 -5.81 -9.93
N ILE A 136 3.21 -5.41 -8.66
CA ILE A 136 4.07 -5.87 -7.56
C ILE A 136 3.99 -7.40 -7.46
N ILE A 137 2.78 -7.95 -7.38
CA ILE A 137 2.58 -9.41 -7.26
C ILE A 137 3.11 -10.14 -8.50
N ALA A 138 2.83 -9.62 -9.70
CA ALA A 138 3.31 -10.23 -10.95
C ALA A 138 4.85 -10.24 -11.02
N ASN A 139 5.49 -9.15 -10.63
CA ASN A 139 6.95 -9.03 -10.62
C ASN A 139 7.60 -9.94 -9.58
N ILE A 140 7.03 -10.05 -8.36
CA ILE A 140 7.52 -11.01 -7.35
C ILE A 140 7.37 -12.43 -7.89
N ARG A 141 6.20 -12.81 -8.42
CA ARG A 141 5.97 -14.15 -8.97
C ARG A 141 6.91 -14.50 -10.12
N LYS A 142 7.26 -13.52 -10.96
CA LYS A 142 8.19 -13.70 -12.08
C LYS A 142 9.63 -13.94 -11.61
N ASN A 143 10.09 -13.17 -10.62
CA ASN A 143 11.51 -13.18 -10.22
C ASN A 143 11.80 -14.08 -9.01
N CYS A 144 10.78 -14.40 -8.21
CA CYS A 144 10.86 -15.24 -7.02
C CYS A 144 9.60 -16.14 -6.94
N PRO A 145 9.48 -17.16 -7.82
CA PRO A 145 8.24 -17.93 -7.99
C PRO A 145 7.78 -18.65 -6.71
N ASP A 146 8.73 -19.09 -5.88
CA ASP A 146 8.47 -19.87 -4.65
C ASP A 146 8.10 -19.00 -3.44
N THR A 147 8.21 -17.67 -3.56
CA THR A 147 7.90 -16.74 -2.45
C THR A 147 6.43 -16.82 -2.06
N LYS A 148 6.14 -17.02 -0.77
CA LYS A 148 4.79 -16.84 -0.22
C LYS A 148 4.51 -15.35 -0.05
N ILE A 149 3.41 -14.85 -0.63
CA ILE A 149 3.05 -13.44 -0.61
C ILE A 149 1.89 -13.24 0.35
N PHE A 150 2.08 -12.39 1.35
CA PHE A 150 1.06 -11.97 2.33
C PHE A 150 0.74 -10.50 2.12
N ILE A 151 -0.50 -10.22 1.71
CA ILE A 151 -1.01 -8.86 1.56
C ILE A 151 -1.79 -8.52 2.82
N GLN A 152 -1.37 -7.46 3.51
CA GLN A 152 -2.00 -6.99 4.73
C GLN A 152 -2.96 -5.85 4.38
N SER A 153 -4.14 -5.86 5.00
CA SER A 153 -5.07 -4.74 4.89
C SER A 153 -4.43 -3.46 5.42
N ILE A 154 -4.71 -2.33 4.80
CA ILE A 154 -4.29 -1.01 5.30
C ILE A 154 -5.04 -0.72 6.60
N PHE A 155 -4.33 -0.20 7.61
CA PHE A 155 -4.92 0.20 8.90
C PHE A 155 -5.92 1.36 8.74
N PRO A 156 -6.92 1.49 9.64
CA PRO A 156 -7.71 2.71 9.73
C PRO A 156 -6.86 3.92 10.14
N THR A 157 -7.40 5.11 9.89
CA THR A 157 -6.87 6.41 10.34
C THR A 157 -7.90 7.13 11.22
N ASP A 158 -7.56 8.27 11.80
CA ASP A 158 -8.50 9.17 12.48
C ASP A 158 -9.50 9.84 11.50
N ASN A 159 -9.23 9.79 10.20
CA ASN A 159 -10.02 10.45 9.17
C ASN A 159 -11.04 9.49 8.53
N LYS A 160 -12.32 9.63 8.91
CA LYS A 160 -13.44 8.83 8.38
C LYS A 160 -13.58 8.87 6.85
N SER A 161 -13.23 9.98 6.20
CA SER A 161 -13.30 10.07 4.73
C SER A 161 -12.17 9.29 4.06
N VAL A 162 -10.99 9.26 4.66
CA VAL A 162 -9.86 8.44 4.21
C VAL A 162 -10.20 6.97 4.44
N ASN A 163 -10.79 6.62 5.59
CA ASN A 163 -11.16 5.25 5.92
C ASN A 163 -12.19 4.65 4.95
N LYS A 164 -13.11 5.45 4.40
CA LYS A 164 -14.00 4.99 3.32
C LYS A 164 -13.22 4.49 2.10
N LYS A 165 -12.15 5.19 1.71
CA LYS A 165 -11.28 4.77 0.60
C LYS A 165 -10.40 3.59 0.99
N ILE A 166 -9.91 3.54 2.23
CA ILE A 166 -9.17 2.39 2.76
C ILE A 166 -10.04 1.13 2.72
N LEU A 167 -11.30 1.19 3.14
CA LEU A 167 -12.22 0.05 3.09
C LEU A 167 -12.45 -0.44 1.65
N GLN A 168 -12.65 0.49 0.70
CA GLN A 168 -12.74 0.15 -0.72
C GLN A 168 -11.45 -0.53 -1.19
N PHE A 169 -10.30 0.01 -0.84
CA PHE A 169 -9.02 -0.55 -1.23
C PHE A 169 -8.75 -1.93 -0.60
N ASN A 170 -9.04 -2.10 0.68
CA ASN A 170 -8.92 -3.38 1.38
C ASN A 170 -9.81 -4.47 0.77
N SER A 171 -11.00 -4.10 0.28
CA SER A 171 -11.85 -5.01 -0.51
C SER A 171 -11.16 -5.44 -1.81
N GLU A 172 -10.58 -4.50 -2.56
CA GLU A 172 -9.83 -4.81 -3.78
C GLU A 172 -8.60 -5.69 -3.49
N LEU A 173 -7.87 -5.44 -2.39
CA LEU A 173 -6.73 -6.27 -1.98
C LEU A 173 -7.15 -7.72 -1.67
N LYS A 174 -8.29 -7.90 -0.99
CA LYS A 174 -8.86 -9.21 -0.72
C LYS A 174 -9.20 -9.92 -2.03
N ASP A 175 -9.85 -9.23 -2.97
CA ASP A 175 -10.22 -9.78 -4.28
C ASP A 175 -8.99 -10.16 -5.13
N ILE A 176 -7.93 -9.35 -5.08
CA ILE A 176 -6.65 -9.66 -5.74
C ILE A 176 -6.09 -10.98 -5.22
N CYS A 177 -6.11 -11.23 -3.90
CA CYS A 177 -5.61 -12.47 -3.32
C CYS A 177 -6.54 -13.67 -3.45
N GLN A 178 -7.83 -13.47 -3.75
CA GLN A 178 -8.69 -14.57 -4.18
C GLN A 178 -8.36 -15.04 -5.60
N LYS A 179 -7.99 -14.09 -6.48
CA LYS A 179 -7.70 -14.36 -7.90
C LYS A 179 -6.25 -14.77 -8.17
N LYS A 180 -5.34 -14.47 -7.24
CA LYS A 180 -3.90 -14.75 -7.36
C LYS A 180 -3.46 -15.59 -6.17
N PHE A 181 -2.38 -16.34 -6.33
CA PHE A 181 -1.77 -17.08 -5.22
C PHE A 181 -1.11 -16.12 -4.21
N CYS A 182 -1.89 -15.36 -3.43
CA CYS A 182 -1.43 -14.65 -2.23
C CYS A 182 -2.42 -14.82 -1.09
N THR A 183 -1.95 -14.61 0.14
CA THR A 183 -2.79 -14.67 1.33
C THR A 183 -3.13 -13.25 1.75
N TYR A 184 -4.41 -12.95 1.89
CA TYR A 184 -4.87 -11.69 2.48
C TYR A 184 -4.98 -11.82 4.00
N ILE A 185 -4.37 -10.90 4.74
CA ILE A 185 -4.44 -10.81 6.20
C ILE A 185 -5.25 -9.56 6.56
N ASN A 186 -6.40 -9.76 7.20
CA ASN A 186 -7.26 -8.68 7.63
C ASN A 186 -6.79 -8.15 9.00
N LEU A 187 -6.11 -7.01 8.99
CA LEU A 187 -5.71 -6.28 10.19
C LEU A 187 -6.71 -5.15 10.51
N TYR A 188 -7.36 -4.53 9.52
CA TYR A 188 -8.18 -3.33 9.68
C TYR A 188 -9.17 -3.44 10.85
N ASP A 189 -9.90 -4.56 10.93
CA ASP A 189 -10.94 -4.78 11.94
C ASP A 189 -10.39 -4.84 13.37
N LEU A 190 -9.10 -5.17 13.55
CA LEU A 190 -8.45 -5.22 14.87
C LEU A 190 -8.09 -3.82 15.39
N PHE A 191 -7.91 -2.86 14.49
CA PHE A 191 -7.47 -1.51 14.81
C PHE A 191 -8.59 -0.49 14.73
N GLU A 192 -9.75 -0.86 14.20
CA GLU A 192 -10.89 0.03 14.02
C GLU A 192 -11.75 0.18 15.28
N LYS A 193 -12.15 1.41 15.57
CA LYS A 193 -13.15 1.78 16.57
C LYS A 193 -13.91 3.02 16.09
N GLU A 194 -15.24 2.91 16.02
CA GLU A 194 -16.15 4.01 15.63
C GLU A 194 -15.89 4.65 14.26
N LYS A 195 -15.52 3.82 13.29
CA LYS A 195 -15.10 4.11 11.91
C LYS A 195 -13.76 4.85 11.82
N THR A 196 -12.97 4.85 12.88
CA THR A 196 -11.64 5.46 13.00
C THR A 196 -10.65 4.47 13.58
N ILE A 197 -9.35 4.79 13.57
CA ILE A 197 -8.39 4.01 14.35
C ILE A 197 -8.72 4.13 15.85
N ASN A 198 -8.56 3.04 16.58
CA ASN A 198 -8.69 3.03 18.03
C ASN A 198 -7.63 3.97 18.64
N PRO A 199 -8.03 5.05 19.35
CA PRO A 199 -7.09 6.00 19.93
C PRO A 199 -6.07 5.36 20.90
N GLY A 200 -6.42 4.22 21.50
CA GLY A 200 -5.50 3.47 22.36
C GLY A 200 -4.39 2.71 21.63
N LEU A 201 -4.43 2.63 20.29
CA LEU A 201 -3.49 1.89 19.44
C LEU A 201 -2.65 2.78 18.51
N THR A 202 -2.81 4.10 18.58
CA THR A 202 -2.12 5.07 17.72
C THR A 202 -1.42 6.15 18.54
N THR A 203 -0.41 6.79 17.96
CA THR A 203 0.28 7.96 18.53
C THR A 203 -0.29 9.27 18.01
N ASP A 204 -0.74 9.32 16.76
CA ASP A 204 -1.09 10.55 16.05
C ASP A 204 -2.35 10.44 15.17
N GLY A 205 -3.09 9.32 15.23
CA GLY A 205 -4.24 9.05 14.36
C GLY A 205 -3.89 8.34 13.04
N LEU A 206 -2.60 8.06 12.79
CA LEU A 206 -2.12 7.32 11.64
C LEU A 206 -1.17 6.19 12.07
N HIS A 207 -0.09 6.53 12.76
CA HIS A 207 0.94 5.60 13.16
C HIS A 207 0.55 4.82 14.42
N LEU A 208 0.95 3.57 14.48
CA LEU A 208 0.70 2.70 15.62
C LEU A 208 1.58 3.11 16.81
N ASN A 209 1.05 2.94 18.03
CA ASN A 209 1.87 2.94 19.24
C ASN A 209 2.37 1.51 19.55
N ASP A 210 3.13 1.34 20.62
CA ASP A 210 3.72 0.05 21.02
C ASP A 210 2.66 -1.06 21.15
N LYS A 211 1.49 -0.76 21.72
CA LYS A 211 0.37 -1.72 21.83
C LYS A 211 -0.17 -2.11 20.47
N GLY A 212 -0.25 -1.15 19.54
CA GLY A 212 -0.64 -1.42 18.16
C GLY A 212 0.34 -2.37 17.46
N TYR A 213 1.65 -2.13 17.62
CA TYR A 213 2.68 -3.03 17.09
C TYR A 213 2.67 -4.42 17.73
N GLU A 214 2.42 -4.52 19.04
CA GLU A 214 2.27 -5.80 19.74
C GLU A 214 1.10 -6.62 19.14
N ILE A 215 -0.05 -5.99 18.93
CA ILE A 215 -1.22 -6.63 18.31
C ILE A 215 -0.90 -7.06 16.88
N TRP A 216 -0.24 -6.19 16.09
CA TRP A 216 0.14 -6.51 14.72
C TRP A 216 1.07 -7.74 14.69
N GLY A 217 2.16 -7.71 15.46
CA GLY A 217 3.13 -8.81 15.51
C GLY A 217 2.52 -10.12 15.97
N LYS A 218 1.71 -10.10 17.03
CA LYS A 218 1.00 -11.29 17.51
C LYS A 218 0.09 -11.87 16.43
N THR A 219 -0.69 -11.03 15.75
CA THR A 219 -1.64 -11.45 14.72
C THR A 219 -0.94 -12.15 13.55
N ILE A 220 0.23 -11.67 13.13
CA ILE A 220 0.92 -12.22 11.96
C ILE A 220 1.94 -13.32 12.29
N SER A 221 2.25 -13.52 13.58
CA SER A 221 3.27 -14.47 14.04
C SER A 221 3.14 -15.87 13.44
N GLY A 222 1.91 -16.41 13.37
CA GLY A 222 1.64 -17.71 12.75
C GLY A 222 1.97 -17.77 11.26
N TYR A 223 1.96 -16.66 10.53
CA TYR A 223 2.42 -16.62 9.14
C TYR A 223 3.93 -16.45 9.03
N VAL A 224 4.55 -15.73 9.97
CA VAL A 224 5.99 -15.46 9.99
C VAL A 224 6.79 -16.70 10.38
N LEU A 225 6.34 -17.45 11.38
CA LEU A 225 7.09 -18.57 11.98
C LEU A 225 6.88 -19.93 11.27
N ASN A 226 5.82 -20.08 10.46
CA ASN A 226 5.46 -21.36 9.80
C ASN A 226 5.97 -21.56 8.37
#